data_AF-A0A9X4QWM6-F1
#
_entry.id   AF-A0A9X4QWM6-F1
#
_cell.length_a   1.000
_cell.length_b   1.000
_cell.length_c   1.000
_cell.angle_alpha   90.00
_cell.angle_beta   90.00
_cell.angle_gamma   90.00
#
_symmetry.space_group_name_H-M   'P 1'
#
loop_
_entity.id
_entity.type
_entity.pdbx_description
1 polymer ?
#
loop_
_entity_poly.entity_id
_entity_poly.type
_entity_poly.pdbx_seq_one_letter_code
_entity_poly.pdbx_strand_id
1 'polypeptide(L)'
;MMFPKSSVKTEAELKEILGFFDKLSDQTIRDLLVYGIEGVHHTKENNVRKITNQDLYNAEVNPLNQLMVFLSVFDPMDGDTPVVAKAKKMISDNAPLAVVSAVNPFTSDTQTEKGEQLTKMINDARTKYIMGEIDEAGWNKAVEEWTKGGGNKVIEEYNAQYALVKNE
;
A
#
# COMPACT_ATOMS: atom_id res chain seq x y z
N MET A 1 0.53 9.75 2.55
CA MET A 1 1.23 11.04 2.35
C MET A 1 0.85 11.98 3.48
N MET A 2 1.80 12.74 4.04
CA MET A 2 1.53 13.67 5.14
C MET A 2 2.18 15.02 4.85
N PHE A 3 1.50 16.11 5.20
CA PHE A 3 1.98 17.48 5.01
C PHE A 3 2.29 18.10 6.38
N PRO A 4 3.57 18.31 6.72
CA PRO A 4 3.94 18.74 8.06
C PRO A 4 3.59 20.22 8.29
N LYS A 5 2.86 20.49 9.37
CA LYS A 5 2.54 21.86 9.82
C LYS A 5 3.79 22.71 10.13
N SER A 6 4.95 22.07 10.32
CA SER A 6 6.23 22.77 10.49
C SER A 6 6.72 23.45 9.21
N SER A 7 6.36 22.93 8.03
CA SER A 7 6.83 23.45 6.73
C SER A 7 5.71 24.03 5.87
N VAL A 8 4.48 23.51 5.98
CA VAL A 8 3.29 24.04 5.27
C VAL A 8 2.48 24.86 6.27
N LYS A 9 2.50 26.19 6.12
CA LYS A 9 1.97 27.11 7.15
C LYS A 9 0.59 27.63 6.83
N THR A 10 0.27 27.73 5.55
CA THR A 10 -0.98 28.33 5.08
C THR A 10 -1.83 27.35 4.30
N GLU A 11 -3.13 27.58 4.29
CA GLU A 11 -4.06 26.82 3.45
C GLU A 11 -3.76 27.02 1.96
N ALA A 12 -3.29 28.21 1.57
CA ALA A 12 -2.91 28.49 0.18
C ALA A 12 -1.75 27.61 -0.27
N GLU A 13 -0.66 27.52 0.51
CA GLU A 13 0.46 26.62 0.24
C GLU A 13 0.01 25.16 0.17
N LEU A 14 -0.87 24.73 1.10
CA LEU A 14 -1.41 23.38 1.07
C LEU A 14 -2.20 23.11 -0.22
N LYS A 15 -3.04 24.05 -0.67
CA LYS A 15 -3.82 23.92 -1.91
C LYS A 15 -2.94 23.85 -3.14
N GLU A 16 -1.85 24.61 -3.20
CA GLU A 16 -0.88 24.52 -4.30
C GLU A 16 -0.21 23.15 -4.34
N ILE A 17 0.23 22.63 -3.19
CA ILE A 17 0.82 21.31 -3.09
C ILE A 17 -0.18 20.23 -3.52
N LEU A 18 -1.42 20.27 -3.01
CA LEU A 18 -2.47 19.34 -3.41
C LEU A 18 -2.78 19.43 -4.92
N GLY A 19 -2.78 20.63 -5.48
CA GLY A 19 -2.96 20.84 -6.93
C GLY A 19 -1.83 20.23 -7.77
N PHE A 20 -0.61 20.13 -7.25
CA PHE A 20 0.46 19.39 -7.90
C PHE A 20 0.16 17.87 -7.91
N PHE A 21 -0.25 17.30 -6.78
CA PHE A 21 -0.61 15.88 -6.69
C PHE A 21 -1.84 15.50 -7.51
N ASP A 22 -2.81 16.41 -7.60
CA ASP A 22 -3.98 16.27 -8.47
C ASP A 22 -3.53 16.11 -9.94
N LYS A 23 -2.66 17.01 -10.42
CA LYS A 23 -2.08 16.90 -11.78
C LYS A 23 -1.24 15.64 -11.99
N LEU A 24 -0.51 15.17 -10.98
CA LEU A 24 0.22 13.89 -11.08
C LEU A 24 -0.70 12.68 -11.28
N SER A 25 -1.99 12.83 -10.94
CA SER A 25 -3.01 11.79 -11.13
C SER A 25 -3.66 11.85 -12.52
N ASP A 26 -3.47 12.93 -13.28
CA ASP A 26 -3.96 13.05 -14.65
C ASP A 26 -3.37 11.96 -15.55
N GLN A 27 -4.19 11.39 -16.43
CA GLN A 27 -3.76 10.30 -17.32
C GLN A 27 -2.53 10.67 -18.16
N THR A 28 -2.44 11.92 -18.64
CA THR A 28 -1.30 12.40 -19.42
C THR A 28 0.00 12.39 -18.63
N ILE A 29 -0.04 12.81 -17.36
CA ILE A 29 1.16 12.83 -16.52
C ILE A 29 1.52 11.41 -16.10
N ARG A 30 0.52 10.57 -15.79
CA ARG A 30 0.74 9.14 -15.53
C ARG A 30 1.40 8.45 -16.72
N ASP A 31 0.91 8.68 -17.93
CA ASP A 31 1.49 8.13 -19.15
C ASP A 31 2.94 8.61 -19.35
N LEU A 32 3.23 9.88 -19.05
CA LEU A 32 4.59 10.42 -19.08
C LEU A 32 5.52 9.74 -18.06
N LEU A 33 5.07 9.54 -16.83
CA LEU A 33 5.85 8.90 -15.76
C LEU A 33 6.08 7.41 -16.01
N VAL A 34 5.20 6.77 -16.79
CA VAL A 34 5.25 5.33 -17.07
C VAL A 34 5.96 5.01 -18.38
N TYR A 35 5.72 5.78 -19.45
CA TYR A 35 6.21 5.48 -20.79
C TYR A 35 7.20 6.51 -21.33
N GLY A 36 7.36 7.64 -20.63
CA GLY A 36 8.19 8.75 -21.08
C GLY A 36 7.58 9.50 -22.27
N ILE A 37 8.43 10.23 -22.96
CA ILE A 37 8.07 11.04 -24.14
C ILE A 37 7.97 10.17 -25.40
N GLU A 38 6.87 10.28 -26.13
CA GLU A 38 6.67 9.64 -27.44
C GLU A 38 7.70 10.14 -28.47
N GLY A 39 8.30 9.23 -29.25
CA GLY A 39 9.38 9.50 -30.18
C GLY A 39 10.78 9.51 -29.58
N VAL A 40 10.89 9.56 -28.25
CA VAL A 40 12.18 9.44 -27.53
C VAL A 40 12.26 8.09 -26.81
N HIS A 41 11.30 7.81 -25.94
CA HIS A 41 11.30 6.65 -25.06
C HIS A 41 10.39 5.53 -25.57
N HIS A 42 9.30 5.88 -26.24
CA HIS A 42 8.36 4.92 -26.80
C HIS A 42 7.78 5.39 -28.14
N THR A 43 7.21 4.46 -28.90
CA THR A 43 6.33 4.73 -30.05
C THR A 43 4.96 4.12 -29.80
N LYS A 44 3.93 4.63 -30.48
CA LYS A 44 2.57 4.08 -30.42
C LYS A 44 2.26 3.33 -31.71
N GLU A 45 2.12 2.01 -31.62
CA GLU A 45 1.75 1.12 -32.72
C GLU A 45 0.42 0.44 -32.40
N ASN A 46 -0.61 0.59 -33.25
CA ASN A 46 -1.95 0.01 -33.03
C ASN A 46 -2.56 0.34 -31.65
N ASN A 47 -2.37 1.57 -31.19
CA ASN A 47 -2.74 2.04 -29.84
C ASN A 47 -1.97 1.42 -28.67
N VAL A 48 -0.94 0.61 -28.93
CA VAL A 48 -0.07 0.03 -27.92
C VAL A 48 1.25 0.79 -27.90
N ARG A 49 1.65 1.26 -26.72
CA ARG A 49 2.97 1.88 -26.51
C ARG A 49 4.05 0.82 -26.44
N LYS A 50 5.13 1.04 -27.19
CA LYS A 50 6.30 0.15 -27.22
C LYS A 50 7.54 0.95 -26.88
N ILE A 51 8.24 0.55 -25.83
CA ILE A 51 9.53 1.14 -25.45
C ILE A 51 10.53 0.88 -26.59
N THR A 52 11.16 1.94 -27.08
CA THR A 52 12.06 1.90 -28.24
C THR A 52 13.50 1.58 -27.86
N ASN A 53 13.93 2.05 -26.68
CA ASN A 53 15.25 1.81 -26.11
C ASN A 53 15.14 1.54 -24.61
N GLN A 54 15.42 0.29 -24.21
CA GLN A 54 15.25 -0.14 -22.83
C GLN A 54 16.27 0.50 -21.86
N ASP A 55 17.50 0.75 -22.31
CA ASP A 55 18.55 1.35 -21.47
C ASP A 55 18.25 2.82 -21.18
N LEU A 56 17.84 3.57 -22.22
CA LEU A 56 17.42 4.96 -22.08
C LEU A 56 16.19 5.08 -21.18
N TYR A 57 15.19 4.21 -21.38
CA TYR A 57 14.01 4.15 -20.53
C TYR A 57 14.36 3.88 -19.06
N ASN A 58 15.26 2.93 -18.80
CA ASN A 58 15.67 2.59 -17.44
C ASN A 58 16.44 3.72 -16.75
N ALA A 59 17.18 4.52 -17.51
CA ALA A 59 17.92 5.67 -17.00
C ALA A 59 17.02 6.89 -16.75
N GLU A 60 16.10 7.19 -17.67
CA GLU A 60 15.40 8.48 -17.70
C GLU A 60 13.92 8.42 -17.26
N VAL A 61 13.26 7.27 -17.40
CA VAL A 61 11.80 7.13 -17.15
C VAL A 61 11.50 6.26 -15.95
N ASN A 62 12.10 5.07 -15.87
CA ASN A 62 11.81 4.10 -14.80
C ASN A 62 11.95 4.71 -13.38
N PRO A 63 12.97 5.52 -13.06
CA PRO A 63 13.07 6.14 -11.73
C PRO A 63 11.92 7.10 -11.39
N LEU A 64 11.26 7.68 -12.40
CA LEU A 64 10.16 8.63 -12.22
C LEU A 64 8.87 7.98 -11.74
N ASN A 65 8.74 6.65 -11.82
CA ASN A 65 7.56 5.93 -11.33
C ASN A 65 7.28 6.15 -9.83
N GLN A 66 8.30 6.53 -9.05
CA GLN A 66 8.18 6.85 -7.63
C GLN A 66 7.39 8.14 -7.37
N LEU A 67 7.22 8.98 -8.40
CA LEU A 67 6.42 10.20 -8.32
C LEU A 67 4.92 9.92 -8.51
N MET A 68 4.53 8.71 -8.91
CA MET A 68 3.12 8.39 -9.08
C MET A 68 2.38 8.41 -7.75
N VAL A 69 1.26 9.15 -7.69
CA VAL A 69 0.36 9.20 -6.52
C VAL A 69 -0.39 7.88 -6.34
N PHE A 70 -0.69 7.22 -7.45
CA PHE A 70 -1.30 5.90 -7.48
C PHE A 70 -0.44 4.96 -8.33
N LEU A 71 0.04 3.90 -7.71
CA LEU A 71 0.85 2.90 -8.38
C LEU A 71 -0.06 1.92 -9.15
N SER A 72 -0.26 2.16 -10.44
CA SER A 72 -1.07 1.28 -11.31
C SER A 72 -0.34 0.01 -11.77
N VAL A 73 0.60 -0.50 -10.97
CA VAL A 73 1.40 -1.69 -11.31
C VAL A 73 0.55 -2.96 -11.44
N PHE A 74 -0.68 -2.94 -10.94
CA PHE A 74 -1.63 -4.06 -11.01
C PHE A 74 -2.61 -3.95 -12.18
N ASP A 75 -2.61 -2.84 -12.91
CA ASP A 75 -3.42 -2.67 -14.10
C ASP A 75 -2.69 -3.24 -15.31
N PRO A 76 -3.37 -3.93 -16.25
CA PRO A 76 -2.76 -4.34 -17.52
C PRO A 76 -2.14 -3.15 -18.24
N MET A 77 -0.90 -3.31 -18.69
CA MET A 77 -0.12 -2.26 -19.35
C MET A 77 0.28 -2.67 -20.76
N ASP A 78 0.44 -1.67 -21.63
CA ASP A 78 1.04 -1.88 -22.94
C ASP A 78 2.43 -2.51 -22.81
N GLY A 79 2.66 -3.60 -23.55
CA GLY A 79 3.90 -4.38 -23.49
C GLY A 79 3.90 -5.55 -22.50
N ASP A 80 2.85 -5.74 -21.70
CA ASP A 80 2.72 -6.93 -20.85
C ASP A 80 2.67 -8.22 -21.69
N THR A 81 3.40 -9.24 -21.26
CA THR A 81 3.24 -10.58 -21.85
C THR A 81 1.85 -11.14 -21.51
N PRO A 82 1.31 -12.11 -22.29
CA PRO A 82 0.00 -12.70 -22.00
C PRO A 82 -0.13 -13.25 -20.57
N VAL A 83 0.95 -13.77 -19.99
CA VAL A 83 0.97 -14.28 -18.61
C VAL A 83 0.89 -13.14 -17.59
N VAL A 84 1.62 -12.05 -17.81
CA VAL A 84 1.59 -10.87 -16.93
C VAL A 84 0.21 -10.20 -16.99
N ALA A 85 -0.33 -9.98 -18.18
CA ALA A 85 -1.66 -9.41 -18.37
C ALA A 85 -2.74 -10.26 -17.67
N LYS A 86 -2.65 -11.60 -17.77
CA LYS A 86 -3.55 -12.52 -17.05
C LYS A 86 -3.41 -12.39 -15.53
N ALA A 87 -2.19 -12.35 -15.01
CA ALA A 87 -1.95 -12.22 -13.57
C ALA A 87 -2.52 -10.91 -13.01
N LYS A 88 -2.29 -9.79 -13.71
CA LYS A 88 -2.84 -8.48 -13.35
C LYS A 88 -4.36 -8.45 -13.40
N LYS A 89 -4.96 -8.99 -14.47
CA LYS A 89 -6.42 -9.13 -14.58
C LYS A 89 -6.99 -9.95 -13.43
N MET A 90 -6.32 -11.03 -13.01
CA MET A 90 -6.77 -11.86 -11.89
C MET A 90 -6.86 -11.08 -10.57
N ILE A 91 -6.02 -10.06 -10.35
CA ILE A 91 -6.10 -9.19 -9.17
C ILE A 91 -7.44 -8.43 -9.18
N SER A 92 -7.77 -7.80 -10.32
CA SER A 92 -9.05 -7.09 -10.47
C SER A 92 -10.26 -8.04 -10.40
N ASP A 93 -10.16 -9.23 -11.01
CA ASP A 93 -11.23 -10.24 -10.99
C ASP A 93 -11.48 -10.77 -9.57
N ASN A 94 -10.43 -10.86 -8.75
CA ASN A 94 -10.51 -11.34 -7.36
C ASN A 94 -10.89 -10.25 -6.36
N ALA A 95 -10.78 -8.96 -6.71
CA ALA A 95 -11.09 -7.85 -5.80
C ALA A 95 -12.51 -7.93 -5.18
N PRO A 96 -13.58 -8.31 -5.93
CA PRO A 96 -14.91 -8.52 -5.35
C PRO A 96 -15.03 -9.71 -4.40
N LEU A 97 -14.08 -10.66 -4.46
CA LEU A 97 -14.03 -11.85 -3.60
C LEU A 97 -13.25 -11.59 -2.30
N ALA A 98 -12.61 -10.43 -2.17
CA ALA A 98 -11.77 -10.10 -1.03
C ALA A 98 -12.63 -9.94 0.24
N VAL A 99 -12.33 -10.73 1.26
CA VAL A 99 -12.90 -10.54 2.61
C VAL A 99 -12.07 -9.49 3.32
N VAL A 100 -12.62 -8.27 3.41
CA VAL A 100 -11.98 -7.18 4.15
C VAL A 100 -12.05 -7.43 5.64
N SER A 101 -10.98 -7.07 6.36
CA SER A 101 -10.97 -7.14 7.81
C SER A 101 -12.00 -6.18 8.39
N ALA A 102 -12.83 -6.68 9.31
CA ALA A 102 -13.89 -5.91 9.96
C ALA A 102 -13.36 -4.73 10.80
N VAL A 103 -12.08 -4.76 11.18
CA VAL A 103 -11.46 -3.71 12.01
C VAL A 103 -10.75 -2.62 11.19
N ASN A 104 -10.69 -2.74 9.86
CA ASN A 104 -10.07 -1.75 8.99
C ASN A 104 -10.56 -0.30 9.17
N PRO A 105 -11.86 -0.01 9.40
CA PRO A 105 -12.31 1.36 9.58
C PRO A 105 -12.09 1.90 11.00
N PHE A 106 -11.60 1.08 11.94
CA PHE A 106 -11.50 1.45 13.35
C PHE A 106 -10.09 1.88 13.73
N THR A 107 -10.00 2.74 14.74
CA THR A 107 -8.74 3.24 15.28
C THR A 107 -8.57 2.84 16.73
N SER A 108 -7.37 2.50 17.16
CA SER A 108 -7.06 2.15 18.55
C SER A 108 -5.89 3.00 19.02
N ASP A 109 -6.10 3.83 20.03
CA ASP A 109 -5.04 4.66 20.63
C ASP A 109 -3.93 3.77 21.20
N THR A 110 -4.33 2.66 21.85
CA THR A 110 -3.37 1.67 22.35
C THR A 110 -2.55 1.06 21.21
N GLN A 111 -3.16 0.77 20.06
CA GLN A 111 -2.46 0.27 18.88
C GLN A 111 -1.53 1.34 18.30
N THR A 112 -1.93 2.60 18.27
CA THR A 112 -1.07 3.71 17.82
C THR A 112 0.15 3.88 18.70
N GLU A 113 0.01 3.77 20.03
CA GLU A 113 1.11 3.99 20.98
C GLU A 113 2.03 2.76 21.15
N LYS A 114 1.44 1.56 21.20
CA LYS A 114 2.14 0.32 21.57
C LYS A 114 2.20 -0.72 20.46
N GLY A 115 1.57 -0.45 19.32
CA GLY A 115 1.38 -1.43 18.25
C GLY A 115 2.68 -2.00 17.70
N GLU A 116 3.74 -1.19 17.55
CA GLU A 116 5.03 -1.68 17.06
C GLU A 116 5.68 -2.69 18.02
N GLN A 117 5.68 -2.40 19.33
CA GLN A 117 6.20 -3.30 20.36
C GLN A 117 5.40 -4.61 20.40
N LEU A 118 4.08 -4.50 20.41
CA LEU A 118 3.15 -5.63 20.40
C LEU A 118 3.34 -6.50 19.15
N THR A 119 3.48 -5.87 17.97
CA THR A 119 3.70 -6.55 16.69
C THR A 119 5.03 -7.29 16.68
N LYS A 120 6.10 -6.66 17.16
CA LYS A 120 7.43 -7.28 17.25
C LYS A 120 7.40 -8.53 18.14
N MET A 121 6.80 -8.43 19.32
CA MET A 121 6.68 -9.54 20.28
C MET A 121 6.07 -10.79 19.63
N ILE A 122 4.94 -10.64 18.95
CA ILE A 122 4.25 -11.76 18.31
C ILE A 122 4.98 -12.25 17.06
N ASN A 123 5.58 -11.37 16.26
CA ASN A 123 6.33 -11.78 15.06
C ASN A 123 7.60 -12.55 15.40
N ASP A 124 8.31 -12.15 16.46
CA ASP A 124 9.50 -12.85 16.95
C ASP A 124 9.11 -14.25 17.46
N ALA A 125 8.04 -14.34 18.25
CA ALA A 125 7.51 -15.63 18.71
C ALA A 125 7.06 -16.52 17.54
N ARG A 126 6.40 -15.95 16.53
CA ARG A 126 5.96 -16.69 15.33
C ARG A 126 7.15 -17.27 14.58
N THR A 127 8.18 -16.47 14.39
CA THR A 127 9.42 -16.90 13.71
C THR A 127 10.06 -18.06 14.45
N LYS A 128 10.24 -17.93 15.77
CA LYS A 128 10.80 -18.98 16.62
C LYS A 128 9.97 -20.26 16.60
N TYR A 129 8.64 -20.14 16.60
CA TYR A 129 7.75 -21.30 16.54
C TYR A 129 7.90 -22.04 15.19
N ILE A 130 7.90 -21.31 14.08
CA ILE A 130 8.10 -21.88 12.73
C ILE A 130 9.48 -22.55 12.61
N MET A 131 10.51 -21.96 13.22
CA MET A 131 11.86 -22.52 13.24
C MET A 131 12.03 -23.70 14.21
N GLY A 132 11.01 -24.00 15.03
CA GLY A 132 11.07 -25.07 16.03
C GLY A 132 11.89 -24.74 17.28
N GLU A 133 12.21 -23.46 17.50
CA GLU A 133 12.93 -22.99 18.70
C GLU A 133 12.02 -22.89 19.92
N ILE A 134 10.72 -22.69 19.70
CA ILE A 134 9.69 -22.77 20.73
C ILE A 134 8.58 -23.73 20.30
N ASP A 135 7.95 -24.37 21.27
CA ASP A 135 6.79 -25.22 21.08
C ASP A 135 5.49 -24.44 21.24
N GLU A 136 4.35 -25.14 21.23
CA GLU A 136 3.03 -24.52 21.37
C GLU A 136 2.85 -23.82 22.72
N ALA A 137 3.48 -24.34 23.79
CA ALA A 137 3.45 -23.70 25.10
C ALA A 137 4.22 -22.37 25.08
N GLY A 138 5.38 -22.33 24.41
CA GLY A 138 6.14 -21.09 24.20
C GLY A 138 5.36 -20.06 23.38
N TRP A 139 4.65 -20.50 22.33
CA TRP A 139 3.77 -19.63 21.55
C TRP A 139 2.63 -19.05 22.40
N ASN A 140 1.92 -19.90 23.15
CA ASN A 140 0.80 -19.48 24.00
C ASN A 140 1.26 -18.49 25.09
N LYS A 141 2.46 -18.66 25.64
CA LYS A 141 3.06 -17.71 26.57
C LYS A 141 3.27 -16.33 25.93
N ALA A 142 3.79 -16.28 24.71
CA ALA A 142 3.97 -15.01 23.99
C ALA A 142 2.62 -14.32 23.70
N VAL A 143 1.57 -15.10 23.38
CA VAL A 143 0.21 -14.59 23.22
C VAL A 143 -0.33 -14.01 24.53
N GLU A 144 -0.09 -14.67 25.67
CA GLU A 144 -0.47 -14.17 26.99
C GLU A 144 0.25 -12.86 27.34
N GLU A 145 1.55 -12.80 27.08
CA GLU A 145 2.36 -11.57 27.27
C GLU A 145 1.87 -10.43 26.39
N TRP A 146 1.56 -10.69 25.11
CA TRP A 146 0.97 -9.71 24.20
C TRP A 146 -0.37 -9.19 24.71
N THR A 147 -1.21 -10.10 25.18
CA THR A 147 -2.53 -9.82 25.74
C THR A 147 -2.43 -8.88 26.93
N LYS A 148 -1.53 -9.18 27.88
CA LYS A 148 -1.25 -8.34 29.07
C LYS A 148 -0.55 -7.03 28.73
N GLY A 149 0.28 -7.00 27.68
CA GLY A 149 1.07 -5.84 27.27
C GLY A 149 0.28 -4.70 26.62
N GLY A 150 -0.98 -4.96 26.25
CA GLY A 150 -1.86 -3.97 25.62
C GLY A 150 -2.83 -4.59 24.61
N GLY A 151 -2.60 -5.83 24.19
CA GLY A 151 -3.44 -6.53 23.21
C GLY A 151 -4.92 -6.61 23.62
N ASN A 152 -5.22 -6.87 24.90
CA ASN A 152 -6.60 -6.84 25.39
C ASN A 152 -7.27 -5.48 25.20
N LYS A 153 -6.53 -4.40 25.42
CA LYS A 153 -7.07 -3.04 25.30
C LYS A 153 -7.32 -2.69 23.84
N VAL A 154 -6.42 -3.08 22.94
CA VAL A 154 -6.63 -2.97 21.49
C VAL A 154 -7.89 -3.71 21.05
N ILE A 155 -8.08 -4.95 21.52
CA ILE A 155 -9.28 -5.75 21.21
C ILE A 155 -10.55 -5.06 21.71
N GLU A 156 -10.53 -4.54 22.95
CA GLU A 156 -11.65 -3.81 23.55
C GLU A 156 -12.02 -2.56 22.72
N GLU A 157 -11.04 -1.76 22.33
CA GLU A 157 -11.22 -0.52 21.56
C GLU A 157 -11.82 -0.78 20.18
N TYR A 158 -11.36 -1.81 19.48
CA TYR A 158 -11.94 -2.22 18.20
C TYR A 158 -13.35 -2.80 18.35
N ASN A 159 -13.58 -3.65 19.35
CA ASN A 159 -14.90 -4.23 19.59
C ASN A 159 -15.95 -3.17 19.95
N ALA A 160 -15.56 -2.14 20.70
CA ALA A 160 -16.45 -1.02 21.03
C ALA A 160 -16.92 -0.30 19.76
N GLN A 161 -16.02 0.02 18.83
CA GLN A 161 -16.37 0.64 17.55
C GLN A 161 -17.17 -0.29 16.65
N TYR A 162 -16.80 -1.57 16.59
CA TYR A 162 -17.53 -2.58 15.82
C TYR A 162 -18.99 -2.73 16.28
N ALA A 163 -19.22 -2.70 17.61
CA ALA A 163 -20.56 -2.79 18.17
C ALA A 163 -21.44 -1.59 17.80
N LEU A 164 -20.87 -0.40 17.61
CA LEU A 164 -21.62 0.78 17.16
C LEU A 164 -22.13 0.60 15.73
N VAL A 165 -21.26 0.14 14.82
CA VAL A 165 -21.59 -0.02 13.40
C VAL A 165 -22.53 -1.20 13.14
N LYS A 166 -22.48 -2.25 13.97
CA LYS A 166 -23.36 -3.42 13.81
C LYS A 166 -24.82 -3.17 14.24
N ASN A 167 -25.06 -2.15 15.07
CA ASN A 167 -26.38 -1.81 15.57
C ASN A 167 -27.10 -0.74 14.73
N GLU A 168 -26.48 -0.30 13.63
CA GLU A 168 -27.07 0.54 12.57
C GLU A 168 -27.58 -0.32 11.41
#